data_AF-A0A831TMU8-F1
#
_entry.id   AF-A0A831TMU8-F1
#
_cell.length_a   1.000
_cell.length_b   1.000
_cell.length_c   1.000
_cell.angle_alpha   90.00
_cell.angle_beta   90.00
_cell.angle_gamma   90.00
#
_symmetry.space_group_name_H-M   'P 1'
#
loop_
_entity.id
_entity.type
_entity.pdbx_description
1 polymer ?
#
loop_
_entity_poly.entity_id
_entity_poly.type
_entity_poly.pdbx_seq_one_letter_code
_entity_poly.pdbx_strand_id
1 'polypeptide(L)'
;MQPWLYIVILGACIVVYAFMRPRTEVPKRTAVVNDIEIALDQFAEELEEGNKELMVSVSGLKRELEAEINKLNGRVSALENQNMSERIIEKTKTRRMINKINVGIDEAIDSRNTETKDIEVKPQEKSQEKSQENDLKNRYGAIFDLHAQGKSIEYISKKTGMNKGEIQLIIQLARQEEQFRA
;
A
#
# COMPACT_ATOMS: atom_id res chain seq x y z
N MET A 1 -52.10 -17.99 -87.79
CA MET A 1 -51.85 -17.82 -86.34
C MET A 1 -51.88 -16.33 -86.02
N GLN A 2 -52.80 -15.86 -85.18
CA GLN A 2 -52.94 -14.42 -84.93
C GLN A 2 -51.77 -13.89 -84.06
N PRO A 3 -51.02 -12.86 -84.51
CA PRO A 3 -49.84 -12.34 -83.82
C PRO A 3 -50.07 -11.98 -82.34
N TRP A 4 -51.29 -11.53 -82.02
CA TRP A 4 -51.71 -11.20 -80.65
C TRP A 4 -51.63 -12.37 -79.66
N LEU A 5 -51.90 -13.60 -80.12
CA LEU A 5 -51.88 -14.78 -79.25
C LEU A 5 -50.47 -15.08 -78.73
N TYR A 6 -49.44 -14.79 -79.53
CA TYR A 6 -48.04 -14.98 -79.11
C TYR A 6 -47.65 -14.03 -77.98
N ILE A 7 -48.12 -12.77 -78.00
CA ILE A 7 -47.86 -11.80 -76.91
C ILE A 7 -48.47 -12.30 -75.59
N VAL A 8 -49.70 -12.83 -75.63
CA VAL A 8 -50.41 -13.31 -74.43
C VAL A 8 -49.72 -14.54 -73.82
N ILE A 9 -49.32 -15.50 -74.66
CA ILE A 9 -48.61 -16.70 -74.20
C ILE A 9 -47.23 -16.34 -73.64
N LEU A 10 -46.49 -15.43 -74.30
CA LEU A 10 -45.19 -14.96 -73.81
C LEU A 10 -45.32 -14.28 -72.43
N GLY A 11 -46.34 -13.44 -72.26
CA GLY A 11 -46.64 -12.81 -70.97
C GLY A 11 -46.98 -13.83 -69.88
N ALA A 12 -47.82 -14.82 -70.20
CA ALA A 12 -48.16 -15.90 -69.28
C ALA A 12 -46.92 -16.72 -68.87
N CYS A 13 -46.04 -17.05 -69.81
CA CYS A 13 -44.78 -17.73 -69.52
C CYS A 13 -43.88 -16.92 -68.58
N ILE A 14 -43.79 -15.59 -68.73
CA ILE A 14 -42.99 -14.73 -67.85
C ILE A 14 -43.57 -14.71 -66.43
N VAL A 15 -44.89 -14.65 -66.27
CA VAL A 15 -45.54 -14.68 -64.96
C VAL A 15 -45.32 -16.02 -64.26
N VAL A 16 -45.45 -17.13 -64.98
CA VAL A 16 -45.16 -18.47 -64.45
C VAL A 16 -43.69 -18.59 -64.06
N TYR A 17 -42.77 -18.07 -64.87
CA TYR A 17 -41.35 -18.08 -64.57
C TYR A 17 -41.00 -17.22 -63.35
N ALA A 18 -41.64 -16.05 -63.21
CA ALA A 18 -41.49 -15.19 -62.04
C ALA A 18 -42.04 -15.85 -60.77
N PHE A 19 -43.13 -16.61 -60.88
CA PHE A 19 -43.69 -17.36 -59.76
C PHE A 19 -42.85 -18.60 -59.40
N MET A 20 -42.17 -19.20 -60.38
CA MET A 20 -41.25 -20.32 -60.18
C MET A 20 -39.96 -19.92 -59.46
N ARG A 21 -39.61 -18.63 -59.46
CA ARG A 21 -38.42 -18.13 -58.75
C ARG A 21 -38.78 -17.89 -57.28
N PRO A 22 -38.29 -18.69 -56.32
CA PRO A 22 -38.54 -18.43 -54.91
C PRO A 22 -37.97 -17.06 -54.55
N ARG A 23 -38.84 -16.23 -53.99
CA ARG A 23 -38.52 -14.88 -53.54
C ARG A 23 -37.40 -14.99 -52.52
N THR A 24 -36.21 -14.52 -52.88
CA THR A 24 -35.07 -14.49 -51.97
C THR A 24 -35.39 -13.42 -50.93
N GLU A 25 -35.80 -13.85 -49.74
CA GLU A 25 -35.98 -12.99 -48.58
C GLU A 25 -34.62 -12.34 -48.29
N VAL A 26 -34.46 -11.06 -48.61
CA VAL A 26 -33.36 -10.24 -48.09
C VAL A 26 -33.45 -10.36 -46.57
N PRO A 27 -32.42 -10.86 -45.86
CA PRO A 27 -32.47 -10.97 -44.41
C PRO A 27 -32.73 -9.57 -43.87
N LYS A 28 -33.94 -9.38 -43.35
CA LYS A 28 -34.41 -8.09 -42.86
C LYS A 28 -33.43 -7.67 -41.77
N ARG A 29 -32.93 -6.45 -41.88
CA ARG A 29 -32.15 -5.72 -40.86
C ARG A 29 -32.64 -5.98 -39.42
N THR A 30 -33.93 -6.25 -39.26
CA THR A 30 -34.61 -6.70 -38.04
C THR A 30 -34.02 -7.97 -37.39
N ALA A 31 -33.62 -8.98 -38.17
CA ALA A 31 -33.01 -10.21 -37.64
C ALA A 31 -31.63 -9.93 -37.03
N VAL A 32 -30.80 -9.15 -37.70
CA VAL A 32 -29.48 -8.72 -37.18
C VAL A 32 -29.64 -7.85 -35.92
N VAL A 33 -30.66 -6.98 -35.87
CA VAL A 33 -30.94 -6.18 -34.66
C VAL A 33 -31.40 -7.07 -33.50
N ASN A 34 -32.21 -8.10 -33.77
CA ASN A 34 -32.64 -9.06 -32.76
C ASN A 34 -31.48 -9.92 -32.24
N ASP A 35 -30.56 -10.32 -33.11
CA ASP A 35 -29.34 -11.05 -32.70
C ASP A 35 -28.43 -10.17 -31.83
N ILE A 36 -28.36 -8.86 -32.12
CA ILE A 36 -27.64 -7.89 -31.29
C ILE A 36 -28.33 -7.68 -29.94
N GLU A 37 -29.67 -7.62 -29.91
CA GLU A 37 -30.45 -7.50 -28.67
C GLU A 37 -30.22 -8.72 -27.76
N ILE A 38 -30.24 -9.92 -28.31
CA ILE A 38 -29.91 -11.16 -27.59
C ILE A 38 -28.47 -11.13 -27.07
N ALA A 39 -27.52 -10.66 -27.87
CA ALA A 39 -26.13 -10.52 -27.43
C ALA A 39 -25.97 -9.47 -26.32
N LEU A 40 -26.72 -8.37 -26.36
CA LEU A 40 -26.71 -7.33 -25.33
C LEU A 40 -27.32 -7.84 -24.01
N ASP A 41 -28.41 -8.60 -24.07
CA ASP A 41 -28.98 -9.24 -22.89
C ASP A 41 -27.97 -10.22 -22.25
N GLN A 42 -27.29 -11.00 -23.07
CA GLN A 42 -26.24 -11.91 -22.60
C GLN A 42 -25.04 -11.15 -21.99
N PHE A 43 -24.59 -10.06 -22.60
CA PHE A 43 -23.53 -9.23 -22.02
C PHE A 43 -23.96 -8.54 -20.72
N ALA A 44 -25.22 -8.14 -20.61
CA ALA A 44 -25.75 -7.56 -19.38
C ALA A 44 -25.76 -8.58 -18.24
N GLU A 45 -26.15 -9.82 -18.53
CA GLU A 45 -26.10 -10.94 -17.58
C GLU A 45 -24.66 -11.23 -17.13
N GLU A 46 -23.71 -11.33 -18.08
CA GLU A 46 -22.29 -11.52 -17.78
C GLU A 46 -21.70 -10.38 -16.94
N LEU A 47 -22.08 -9.13 -17.22
CA LEU A 47 -21.64 -7.96 -16.45
C LEU A 47 -22.23 -7.96 -15.03
N GLU A 48 -23.50 -8.33 -14.87
CA GLU A 48 -24.13 -8.43 -13.56
C GLU A 48 -23.46 -9.53 -12.71
N GLU A 49 -23.20 -10.69 -13.31
CA GLU A 49 -22.49 -11.78 -12.67
C GLU A 49 -21.07 -11.38 -12.28
N GLY A 50 -20.31 -10.76 -13.20
CA GLY A 50 -18.96 -10.27 -12.93
C GLY A 50 -18.92 -9.19 -11.84
N ASN A 51 -19.90 -8.28 -11.79
CA ASN A 51 -19.98 -7.27 -10.74
C ASN A 51 -20.32 -7.90 -9.37
N LYS A 52 -21.19 -8.91 -9.35
CA LYS A 52 -21.50 -9.67 -8.13
C LYS A 52 -20.28 -10.42 -7.62
N GLU A 53 -19.52 -11.07 -8.51
CA GLU A 53 -18.26 -11.73 -8.16
C GLU A 53 -17.23 -10.73 -7.63
N LEU A 54 -17.06 -9.58 -8.29
CA LEU A 54 -16.18 -8.52 -7.83
C LEU A 54 -16.59 -8.01 -6.45
N MET A 55 -17.89 -7.80 -6.22
CA MET A 55 -18.41 -7.35 -4.94
C MET A 55 -18.11 -8.37 -3.83
N VAL A 56 -18.29 -9.67 -4.10
CA VAL A 56 -17.96 -10.74 -3.16
C VAL A 56 -16.46 -10.75 -2.86
N SER A 57 -15.61 -10.71 -3.88
CA SER A 57 -14.16 -10.68 -3.73
C SER A 57 -13.66 -9.46 -2.93
N VAL A 58 -14.18 -8.27 -3.23
CA VAL A 58 -13.87 -7.04 -2.48
C VAL A 58 -14.32 -7.13 -1.03
N SER A 59 -15.52 -7.69 -0.77
CA SER A 59 -15.99 -7.90 0.60
C SER A 59 -15.11 -8.88 1.38
N GLY A 60 -14.61 -9.93 0.71
CA GLY A 60 -13.66 -10.89 1.26
C GLY A 60 -12.33 -10.24 1.62
N LEU A 61 -11.75 -9.47 0.69
CA LEU A 61 -10.51 -8.72 0.92
C LEU A 61 -10.64 -7.72 2.08
N LYS A 62 -11.76 -6.99 2.15
CA LYS A 62 -12.02 -6.07 3.27
C LYS A 62 -12.00 -6.80 4.61
N ARG A 63 -12.65 -7.98 4.68
CA ARG A 63 -12.70 -8.79 5.90
C ARG A 63 -11.32 -9.32 6.29
N GLU A 64 -10.52 -9.74 5.31
CA GLU A 64 -9.15 -10.20 5.54
C GLU A 64 -8.25 -9.06 6.04
N LEU A 65 -8.33 -7.88 5.43
CA LEU A 65 -7.61 -6.68 5.89
C LEU A 65 -8.00 -6.30 7.31
N GLU A 66 -9.29 -6.35 7.66
CA GLU A 66 -9.76 -6.06 9.01
C GLU A 66 -9.22 -7.08 10.03
N ALA A 67 -9.17 -8.37 9.65
CA ALA A 67 -8.56 -9.40 10.49
C ALA A 67 -7.05 -9.19 10.66
N GLU A 68 -6.33 -8.80 9.61
CA GLU A 68 -4.90 -8.50 9.68
C GLU A 68 -4.62 -7.26 10.54
N ILE A 69 -5.39 -6.18 10.37
CA ILE A 69 -5.32 -4.98 11.22
C ILE A 69 -5.55 -5.34 12.69
N ASN A 70 -6.57 -6.15 12.98
CA ASN A 70 -6.86 -6.56 14.36
C ASN A 70 -5.73 -7.42 14.94
N LYS A 71 -5.13 -8.31 14.13
CA LYS A 71 -3.96 -9.10 14.54
C LYS A 71 -2.74 -8.21 14.81
N LEU A 72 -2.46 -7.24 13.96
CA LEU A 72 -1.36 -6.30 14.13
C LEU A 72 -1.58 -5.43 15.37
N ASN A 73 -2.76 -4.85 15.54
CA ASN A 73 -3.12 -4.07 16.73
C ASN A 73 -3.00 -4.90 18.01
N GLY A 74 -3.41 -6.17 17.99
CA GLY A 74 -3.22 -7.08 19.11
C GLY A 74 -1.75 -7.30 19.45
N ARG A 75 -0.88 -7.49 18.44
CA ARG A 75 0.57 -7.62 18.66
C ARG A 75 1.20 -6.33 19.18
N VAL A 76 0.80 -5.18 18.65
CA VAL A 76 1.26 -3.86 19.13
C VAL A 76 0.86 -3.67 20.59
N SER A 77 -0.41 -3.89 20.93
CA SER A 77 -0.90 -3.77 22.31
C SER A 77 -0.18 -4.73 23.28
N ALA A 78 0.11 -5.96 22.84
CA ALA A 78 0.88 -6.92 23.64
C ALA A 78 2.33 -6.44 23.88
N LEU A 79 3.00 -5.92 22.85
CA LEU A 79 4.35 -5.37 22.96
C LEU A 79 4.37 -4.12 23.85
N GLU A 80 3.39 -3.24 23.72
CA GLU A 80 3.24 -2.05 24.57
C GLU A 80 3.07 -2.44 26.04
N ASN A 81 2.24 -3.45 26.34
CA ASN A 81 2.06 -3.95 27.71
C ASN A 81 3.32 -4.61 28.27
N GLN A 82 4.07 -5.37 27.46
CA GLN A 82 5.34 -5.96 27.88
C GLN A 82 6.37 -4.86 28.20
N ASN A 83 6.56 -3.91 27.28
CA ASN A 83 7.49 -2.80 27.45
C ASN A 83 7.11 -1.92 28.66
N MET A 84 5.81 -1.64 28.84
CA MET A 84 5.33 -0.89 30.00
C MET A 84 5.63 -1.62 31.31
N SER A 85 5.43 -2.93 31.35
CA SER A 85 5.72 -3.77 32.52
C SER A 85 7.22 -3.75 32.87
N GLU A 86 8.08 -3.86 31.86
CA GLU A 86 9.54 -3.75 32.03
C GLU A 86 9.94 -2.37 32.57
N ARG A 87 9.42 -1.28 31.98
CA ARG A 87 9.70 0.09 32.43
C ARG A 87 9.21 0.35 33.86
N ILE A 88 8.08 -0.23 34.27
CA ILE A 88 7.59 -0.12 35.66
C ILE A 88 8.50 -0.89 36.61
N ILE A 89 8.96 -2.09 36.24
CA ILE A 89 9.88 -2.89 37.05
C ILE A 89 11.24 -2.17 37.19
N GLU A 90 11.77 -1.59 36.12
CA GLU A 90 13.00 -0.81 36.17
C GLU A 90 12.85 0.43 37.04
N LYS A 91 11.80 1.23 36.83
CA LYS A 91 11.54 2.43 37.66
C LYS A 91 11.36 2.07 39.14
N THR A 92 10.69 0.96 39.45
CA THR A 92 10.51 0.52 40.84
C THR A 92 11.80 -0.03 41.45
N LYS A 93 12.65 -0.75 40.69
CA LYS A 93 13.99 -1.18 41.12
C LYS A 93 14.90 0.02 41.39
N THR A 94 14.96 0.98 40.47
CA THR A 94 15.74 2.21 40.63
C THR A 94 15.22 3.03 41.80
N ARG A 95 13.90 3.17 41.97
CA ARG A 95 13.30 3.85 43.13
C ARG A 95 13.62 3.15 44.45
N ARG A 96 13.59 1.81 44.51
CA ARG A 96 13.97 1.03 45.70
C ARG A 96 15.46 1.15 46.01
N MET A 97 16.32 1.22 44.99
CA MET A 97 17.77 1.39 45.18
C MET A 97 18.09 2.79 45.72
N ILE A 98 17.48 3.84 45.14
CA ILE A 98 17.59 5.22 45.65
C ILE A 98 17.03 5.32 47.07
N ASN A 99 15.90 4.66 47.37
CA ASN A 99 15.31 4.69 48.70
C ASN A 99 16.16 3.92 49.73
N LYS A 100 16.81 2.82 49.35
CA LYS A 100 17.78 2.12 50.23
C LYS A 100 19.02 2.96 50.50
N ILE A 101 19.49 3.72 49.51
CA ILE A 101 20.60 4.68 49.69
C ILE A 101 20.15 5.80 50.64
N ASN A 102 18.92 6.32 50.51
CA ASN A 102 18.42 7.38 51.37
C ASN A 102 18.14 6.91 52.82
N VAL A 103 17.63 5.70 53.00
CA VAL A 103 17.42 5.09 54.34
C VAL A 103 18.75 4.69 55.00
N GLY A 104 19.78 4.38 54.22
CA GLY A 104 21.14 4.13 54.74
C GLY A 104 21.93 5.39 55.09
N ILE A 105 21.43 6.59 54.75
CA ILE A 105 22.06 7.87 55.08
C ILE A 105 21.43 8.49 56.34
N ASP A 106 20.15 8.24 56.64
CA ASP A 106 19.50 8.74 57.87
C ASP A 106 19.99 8.06 59.16
N GLU A 107 20.62 6.88 59.09
CA GLU A 107 21.20 6.20 60.26
C GLU A 107 22.66 6.59 60.56
N ALA A 108 23.29 7.44 59.74
CA ALA A 108 24.72 7.77 59.83
C ALA A 108 25.03 9.27 59.97
N ILE A 109 24.06 10.13 60.28
CA ILE A 109 24.27 11.59 60.44
C ILE A 109 24.37 12.04 61.92
N ASP A 110 24.09 11.18 62.91
CA ASP A 110 24.24 11.55 64.33
C ASP A 110 25.64 11.29 64.93
N SER A 111 26.69 11.25 64.10
CA SER A 111 28.04 11.28 64.64
C SER A 111 29.07 11.81 63.67
N ARG A 112 29.68 12.90 64.12
CA ARG A 112 31.08 13.30 63.91
C ARG A 112 31.31 14.51 63.01
N ASN A 113 31.21 15.64 63.69
CA ASN A 113 31.93 16.87 63.43
C ASN A 113 33.46 16.62 63.26
N THR A 114 34.10 17.54 62.51
CA THR A 114 35.55 17.80 62.32
C THR A 114 36.38 16.79 61.49
N GLU A 115 36.76 17.14 60.26
CA GLU A 115 38.09 17.74 59.94
C GLU A 115 38.29 17.92 58.42
N THR A 116 38.64 19.15 58.04
CA THR A 116 39.18 19.60 56.75
C THR A 116 40.51 18.96 56.40
N LYS A 117 40.71 18.58 55.13
CA LYS A 117 42.00 18.68 54.43
C LYS A 117 41.85 18.52 52.90
N ASP A 118 42.22 19.58 52.20
CA ASP A 118 42.36 19.70 50.75
C ASP A 118 43.36 18.71 50.17
N ILE A 119 43.03 18.10 49.02
CA ILE A 119 43.98 17.87 47.90
C ILE A 119 43.23 18.05 46.57
N GLU A 120 43.73 19.03 45.83
CA GLU A 120 43.47 19.47 44.46
C GLU A 120 44.02 18.51 43.39
N VAL A 121 43.24 18.14 42.34
CA VAL A 121 43.73 17.99 40.95
C VAL A 121 42.60 18.24 39.93
N LYS A 122 42.99 19.01 38.92
CA LYS A 122 42.28 19.65 37.80
C LYS A 122 41.77 18.67 36.71
N PRO A 123 40.81 19.10 35.85
CA PRO A 123 39.92 18.26 35.01
C PRO A 123 40.56 17.49 33.86
N GLN A 124 40.06 16.26 33.62
CA GLN A 124 40.21 15.58 32.34
C GLN A 124 38.94 15.74 31.48
N GLU A 125 39.21 16.21 30.27
CA GLU A 125 38.30 16.52 29.18
C GLU A 125 37.39 15.34 28.83
N LYS A 126 36.09 15.61 28.77
CA LYS A 126 35.14 14.84 27.97
C LYS A 126 35.45 15.11 26.49
N SER A 127 36.38 14.36 25.94
CA SER A 127 36.52 14.23 24.49
C SER A 127 35.22 13.67 23.92
N GLN A 128 34.72 14.40 22.94
CA GLN A 128 33.49 14.17 22.21
C GLN A 128 33.54 12.82 21.47
N GLU A 129 32.81 11.82 21.94
CA GLU A 129 32.34 10.73 21.08
C GLU A 129 31.02 11.16 20.44
N LYS A 130 31.12 12.07 19.46
CA LYS A 130 30.01 12.51 18.62
C LYS A 130 30.41 12.34 17.16
N SER A 131 30.75 11.13 16.71
CA SER A 131 31.17 10.89 15.30
C SER A 131 31.04 9.43 14.82
N GLN A 132 30.10 8.63 15.34
CA GLN A 132 29.80 7.31 14.76
C GLN A 132 28.31 7.13 14.38
N GLU A 133 27.57 8.21 14.18
CA GLU A 133 26.49 8.18 13.20
C GLU A 133 27.13 8.37 11.83
N ASN A 134 27.47 7.25 11.18
CA ASN A 134 27.67 7.23 9.74
C ASN A 134 26.40 7.80 9.11
N ASP A 135 26.48 9.08 8.78
CA ASP A 135 25.44 9.93 8.20
C ASP A 135 24.56 9.10 7.27
N LEU A 136 23.26 9.02 7.55
CA LEU A 136 22.29 8.20 6.81
C LEU A 136 22.41 8.47 5.29
N LYS A 137 22.82 9.70 4.95
CA LYS A 137 23.14 10.20 3.61
C LYS A 137 24.31 9.49 2.93
N ASN A 138 25.36 9.09 3.66
CA ASN A 138 26.51 8.36 3.11
C ASN A 138 26.17 6.92 2.74
N ARG A 139 25.34 6.23 3.54
CA ARG A 139 24.92 4.85 3.26
C ARG A 139 23.91 4.76 2.12
N TYR A 140 23.13 5.81 1.92
CA TYR A 140 22.08 5.86 0.91
C TYR A 140 22.33 6.91 -0.18
N GLY A 141 23.58 7.36 -0.36
CA GLY A 141 23.95 8.39 -1.34
C GLY A 141 23.46 8.08 -2.76
N ALA A 142 23.59 6.81 -3.17
CA ALA A 142 23.10 6.34 -4.47
C ALA A 142 21.57 6.50 -4.67
N ILE A 143 20.78 6.46 -3.60
CA ILE A 143 19.32 6.73 -3.65
C ILE A 143 19.08 8.21 -3.92
N PHE A 144 19.80 9.10 -3.23
CA PHE A 144 19.69 10.55 -3.41
C PHE A 144 20.13 10.99 -4.79
N ASP A 145 21.23 10.44 -5.32
CA ASP A 145 21.72 10.75 -6.66
C ASP A 145 20.69 10.40 -7.74
N LEU A 146 20.06 9.22 -7.63
CA LEU A 146 19.04 8.77 -8.57
C LEU A 146 17.75 9.58 -8.44
N HIS A 147 17.37 9.98 -7.22
CA HIS A 147 16.22 10.85 -6.97
C HIS A 147 16.45 12.29 -7.48
N ALA A 148 17.65 12.85 -7.28
CA ALA A 148 18.05 14.16 -7.81
C ALA A 148 18.08 14.18 -9.34
N GLN A 149 18.37 13.04 -9.98
CA GLN A 149 18.23 12.83 -11.43
C GLN A 149 16.77 12.73 -11.90
N GLY A 150 15.78 12.87 -11.00
CA GLY A 150 14.35 12.83 -11.33
C GLY A 150 13.81 11.42 -11.62
N LYS A 151 14.54 10.37 -11.24
CA LYS A 151 14.10 8.98 -11.50
C LYS A 151 12.99 8.58 -10.55
N SER A 152 12.04 7.79 -11.06
CA SER A 152 10.91 7.34 -10.26
C SER A 152 11.36 6.46 -9.10
N ILE A 153 10.60 6.49 -8.00
CA ILE A 153 10.84 5.67 -6.81
C ILE A 153 10.88 4.18 -7.18
N GLU A 154 10.07 3.76 -8.16
CA GLU A 154 10.07 2.39 -8.66
C GLU A 154 11.37 2.01 -9.37
N TYR A 155 11.94 2.93 -10.15
CA TYR A 155 13.21 2.72 -10.81
C TYR A 155 14.35 2.60 -9.79
N ILE A 156 14.33 3.46 -8.76
CA ILE A 156 15.30 3.42 -7.66
C ILE A 156 15.19 2.09 -6.94
N SER A 157 13.98 1.65 -6.60
CA SER A 157 13.68 0.36 -5.96
C SER A 157 14.26 -0.83 -6.73
N LYS A 158 14.03 -0.88 -8.05
CA LYS A 158 14.58 -1.95 -8.91
C LYS A 158 16.10 -1.90 -8.99
N LYS A 159 16.71 -0.71 -8.96
CA LYS A 159 18.15 -0.54 -9.12
C LYS A 159 18.94 -0.74 -7.83
N THR A 160 18.37 -0.38 -6.69
CA THR A 160 19.00 -0.52 -5.36
C THR A 160 18.59 -1.80 -4.64
N GLY A 161 17.59 -2.54 -5.16
CA GLY A 161 17.07 -3.76 -4.54
C GLY A 161 16.28 -3.51 -3.27
N MET A 162 15.86 -2.26 -3.03
CA MET A 162 15.19 -1.82 -1.81
C MET A 162 13.69 -1.61 -2.04
N ASN A 163 12.86 -1.79 -1.01
CA ASN A 163 11.42 -1.56 -1.11
C ASN A 163 11.08 -0.08 -1.37
N LYS A 164 10.02 0.19 -2.14
CA LYS A 164 9.56 1.55 -2.45
C LYS A 164 9.31 2.40 -1.19
N GLY A 165 8.76 1.79 -0.14
CA GLY A 165 8.48 2.45 1.13
C GLY A 165 9.74 2.86 1.89
N GLU A 166 10.79 2.04 1.88
CA GLU A 166 12.07 2.35 2.52
C GLU A 166 12.76 3.54 1.83
N ILE A 167 12.72 3.57 0.48
CA ILE A 167 13.24 4.70 -0.30
C ILE A 167 12.50 6.00 0.03
N GLN A 168 11.17 5.94 0.08
CA GLN A 168 10.35 7.10 0.42
C GLN A 168 10.63 7.60 1.84
N LEU A 169 10.78 6.68 2.80
CA LEU A 169 11.13 7.01 4.19
C LEU A 169 12.51 7.67 4.28
N ILE A 170 13.52 7.14 3.60
CA ILE A 170 14.87 7.71 3.58
C ILE A 170 14.87 9.13 3.02
N ILE A 171 14.15 9.36 1.93
CA ILE A 171 14.01 10.71 1.33
C ILE A 171 13.31 11.67 2.30
N GLN A 172 12.25 11.21 2.96
CA GLN A 172 11.51 12.02 3.93
C GLN A 172 12.34 12.36 5.16
N LEU A 173 13.07 11.40 5.72
CA LEU A 173 13.96 11.61 6.87
C LEU A 173 15.08 12.59 6.53
N ALA A 174 15.70 12.47 5.37
CA ALA A 174 16.74 13.42 4.95
C ALA A 174 16.19 14.84 4.77
N ARG A 175 14.96 14.99 4.25
CA ARG A 175 14.28 16.30 4.16
C ARG A 175 13.99 16.88 5.54
N GLN A 176 13.58 16.06 6.49
CA GLN A 176 13.36 16.48 7.87
C GLN A 176 14.67 16.84 8.58
N GLU A 177 15.75 16.13 8.32
CA GLU A 177 17.07 16.46 8.86
C GLU A 177 17.58 17.80 8.33
N GLU A 178 17.43 18.08 7.04
CA GLU A 178 17.78 19.38 6.45
C GLU A 178 16.97 20.52 7.07
N GLN A 179 15.68 20.30 7.34
CA GLN A 179 14.82 21.26 8.04
C GLN A 179 15.20 21.44 9.52
N PHE A 180 15.74 20.42 10.16
CA PHE A 180 16.15 20.48 11.57
C PHE A 180 17.57 21.04 11.75
N ARG A 181 18.40 20.98 10.70
CA ARG A 181 19.77 21.52 10.68
C ARG A 181 19.88 22.95 10.13
N ALA A 182 18.85 23.46 9.46
CA ALA A 182 18.74 24.85 8.99
C ALA A 182 18.20 25.78 10.08
#